data_AF-A0A529VJ42-F1
#
_entry.id   AF-A0A529VJ42-F1
#
_cell.length_a   1.000
_cell.length_b   1.000
_cell.length_c   1.000
_cell.angle_alpha   90.00
_cell.angle_beta   90.00
_cell.angle_gamma   90.00
#
_symmetry.space_group_name_H-M   'P 1'
#
loop_
_entity.id
_entity.type
_entity.pdbx_description
1 polymer ?
#
loop_
_entity_poly.entity_id
_entity_poly.type
_entity_poly.pdbx_seq_one_letter_code
_entity_poly.pdbx_strand_id
1 'polypeptide(L)'
;LTELAWQIGNRHLAAAIEADRILILRDHVIKAMLEGLGATVSEVSLPFSPVRGAYSGHGHDHGHDHHAHDHHGHDHHDHHDHDHSHDHHHDHHHHD
;
A
#
# COMPACT_ATOMS: atom_id res chain seq x y z
N LEU A 1 -14.37 12.62 -17.27
CA LEU A 1 -13.41 12.85 -16.16
C LEU A 1 -13.87 12.20 -14.85
N THR A 2 -15.14 12.31 -14.46
CA THR A 2 -15.65 11.77 -13.18
C THR A 2 -15.39 10.26 -13.00
N GLU A 3 -15.66 9.44 -14.02
CA GLU A 3 -15.41 7.99 -13.96
C GLU A 3 -13.91 7.67 -13.87
N LEU A 4 -13.07 8.37 -14.63
CA LEU A 4 -11.62 8.22 -14.56
C LEU A 4 -11.07 8.62 -13.18
N ALA A 5 -11.54 9.73 -12.62
CA ALA A 5 -11.18 10.18 -11.28
C ALA A 5 -11.57 9.15 -10.21
N TRP A 6 -12.76 8.55 -10.35
CA TRP A 6 -13.21 7.46 -9.50
C TRP A 6 -12.28 6.24 -9.58
N GLN A 7 -11.94 5.79 -10.79
CA GLN A 7 -11.06 4.63 -10.99
C GLN A 7 -9.64 4.87 -10.47
N ILE A 8 -9.12 6.09 -10.61
CA ILE A 8 -7.82 6.50 -10.05
C ILE A 8 -7.89 6.50 -8.52
N GLY A 9 -8.95 7.08 -7.94
CA GLY A 9 -9.17 7.12 -6.49
C GLY A 9 -9.30 5.74 -5.85
N ASN A 10 -10.02 4.82 -6.50
CA ASN A 10 -10.16 3.42 -6.06
C ASN A 10 -8.82 2.66 -5.94
N ARG A 11 -7.77 3.16 -6.58
CA ARG A 11 -6.43 2.56 -6.55
C ARG A 11 -5.49 3.25 -5.57
N HIS A 12 -6.01 4.20 -4.80
CA HIS A 12 -5.23 4.98 -3.82
C HIS A 12 -3.96 5.61 -4.41
N LEU A 13 -4.04 6.07 -5.65
CA LEU A 13 -2.92 6.70 -6.35
C LEU A 13 -2.82 8.17 -5.98
N ALA A 14 -1.58 8.65 -5.86
CA ALA A 14 -1.32 10.08 -5.81
C ALA A 14 -1.75 10.72 -7.14
N ALA A 15 -2.63 11.71 -7.07
CA ALA A 15 -3.12 12.43 -8.24
C ALA A 15 -3.20 13.94 -7.96
N ALA A 16 -2.82 14.75 -8.95
CA ALA A 16 -3.13 16.17 -8.97
C ALA A 16 -4.34 16.37 -9.90
N ILE A 17 -5.37 17.04 -9.38
CA ILE A 17 -6.62 17.29 -10.11
C ILE A 17 -6.59 18.75 -10.57
N GLU A 18 -6.64 18.93 -11.89
CA GLU A 18 -6.79 20.23 -12.52
C GLU A 18 -8.16 20.35 -13.19
N ALA A 19 -8.52 21.54 -13.67
CA ALA A 19 -9.85 21.79 -14.25
C ALA A 19 -10.14 20.92 -15.49
N ASP A 20 -9.12 20.63 -16.29
CA ASP A 20 -9.23 19.95 -17.58
C ASP A 20 -8.48 18.60 -17.65
N ARG A 21 -7.70 18.25 -16.61
CA ARG A 21 -6.85 17.05 -16.62
C ARG A 21 -6.60 16.49 -15.22
N ILE A 22 -6.14 15.25 -15.20
CA ILE A 22 -5.67 14.56 -13.99
C ILE A 22 -4.22 14.16 -14.25
N LEU A 23 -3.32 14.55 -13.35
CA LEU A 23 -1.92 14.13 -13.38
C LEU A 23 -1.72 13.01 -12.37
N ILE A 24 -1.01 11.97 -12.77
CA ILE A 24 -0.56 10.86 -11.93
C ILE A 24 0.93 10.64 -12.16
N LEU A 25 1.58 9.91 -11.26
CA LEU A 25 2.93 9.42 -11.52
C LEU A 25 2.94 8.44 -12.69
N ARG A 26 4.07 8.37 -13.40
CA ARG A 26 4.24 7.45 -14.53
C ARG A 26 4.06 6.01 -14.05
N ASP A 27 3.02 5.36 -14.57
CA ASP A 27 2.72 3.97 -14.30
C ASP A 27 2.12 3.35 -15.58
N HIS A 28 2.79 2.32 -16.10
CA HIS A 28 2.41 1.67 -17.35
C HIS A 28 1.14 0.81 -17.20
N VAL A 29 0.87 0.24 -16.03
CA VAL A 29 -0.34 -0.53 -15.74
C VAL A 29 -1.54 0.40 -15.69
N ILE A 30 -1.39 1.53 -15.00
CA ILE A 30 -2.44 2.53 -14.90
C ILE A 30 -2.69 3.19 -16.26
N LYS A 31 -1.64 3.48 -17.03
CA LYS A 31 -1.76 3.96 -18.41
C LYS A 31 -2.61 3.02 -19.27
N ALA A 32 -2.28 1.73 -19.31
CA ALA A 32 -3.03 0.74 -20.09
C ALA A 32 -4.51 0.64 -19.65
N MET A 33 -4.76 0.72 -18.35
CA MET A 33 -6.11 0.71 -17.78
C MET A 33 -6.92 1.96 -18.15
N LEU A 34 -6.30 3.15 -18.11
CA LEU A 34 -6.94 4.40 -18.53
C LEU A 34 -7.23 4.41 -20.03
N GLU A 35 -6.29 3.93 -20.85
CA GLU A 35 -6.47 3.76 -22.30
C GLU A 35 -7.60 2.76 -22.61
N GLY A 36 -7.69 1.65 -21.85
CA GLY A 36 -8.77 0.68 -21.96
C GLY A 36 -10.16 1.23 -21.60
N LEU A 37 -10.22 2.31 -20.80
CA LEU A 37 -11.43 3.07 -20.49
C LEU A 37 -11.72 4.20 -21.51
N GLY A 38 -10.90 4.31 -22.57
CA GLY A 38 -11.05 5.33 -23.61
C GLY A 38 -10.44 6.69 -23.28
N ALA A 39 -9.58 6.78 -22.26
CA ALA A 39 -8.87 8.03 -21.94
C ALA A 39 -7.69 8.27 -22.88
N THR A 40 -7.47 9.54 -23.23
CA THR A 40 -6.21 9.96 -23.87
C THR A 40 -5.16 10.21 -22.79
N VAL A 41 -4.05 9.48 -22.84
CA VAL A 41 -2.94 9.62 -21.89
C VAL A 41 -1.73 10.24 -22.58
N SER A 42 -1.22 11.35 -22.04
CA SER A 42 -0.01 12.04 -22.53
C SER A 42 1.06 12.07 -21.46
N GLU A 43 2.30 11.74 -21.83
CA GLU A 43 3.43 11.86 -20.92
C GLU A 43 3.96 13.29 -20.87
N VAL A 44 4.06 13.84 -19.66
CA VAL A 44 4.51 15.21 -19.42
C VAL A 44 5.57 15.24 -18.32
N SER A 45 6.36 16.32 -18.27
CA SER A 45 7.31 16.58 -17.19
C SER A 45 6.95 17.93 -16.57
N LEU A 46 6.32 17.91 -15.40
CA LEU A 46 5.76 19.08 -14.72
C LEU A 46 5.95 18.93 -13.21
N PRO A 47 5.93 20.04 -12.44
CA PRO A 47 5.82 19.97 -10.99
C PRO A 47 4.58 19.15 -10.59
N PHE A 48 4.77 18.22 -9.67
CA PHE A 48 3.70 17.33 -9.22
C PHE A 48 3.33 17.64 -7.77
N SER A 49 2.15 18.24 -7.56
CA SER A 49 1.59 18.52 -6.23
C SER A 49 0.29 17.73 -6.07
N PRO A 50 0.37 16.45 -5.63
CA PRO A 50 -0.82 15.63 -5.46
C PRO A 50 -1.71 16.19 -4.36
N VAL A 51 -3.01 16.01 -4.51
CA VAL A 51 -3.97 16.36 -3.46
C VAL A 51 -3.66 15.49 -2.25
N ARG A 52 -3.38 16.11 -1.09
CA ARG A 52 -3.26 15.38 0.17
C ARG A 52 -4.57 14.66 0.44
N GLY A 53 -4.52 13.34 0.60
CA GLY A 53 -5.72 12.57 0.96
C GLY A 53 -6.32 13.09 2.27
N ALA A 54 -7.64 12.96 2.42
CA ALA A 54 -8.39 13.47 3.58
C ALA A 54 -7.88 12.99 4.96
N TYR A 55 -7.04 11.95 5.00
CA TYR A 55 -6.49 11.34 6.21
C TYR A 55 -4.98 11.59 6.41
N SER A 56 -4.32 12.35 5.54
CA SER A 56 -2.87 12.60 5.59
C SER A 56 -2.44 13.65 6.64
N GLY A 57 -3.25 13.80 7.71
CA GLY A 57 -3.01 14.72 8.82
C GLY A 57 -2.96 14.06 10.20
N HIS A 58 -2.84 12.73 10.29
CA HIS A 58 -2.82 12.02 11.60
C HIS A 58 -1.70 10.96 11.75
N GLY A 59 -0.66 11.01 10.93
CA GLY A 59 0.46 10.06 10.99
C GLY A 59 1.80 10.74 11.26
N HIS A 60 2.16 10.83 12.54
CA HIS A 60 3.52 10.91 13.10
C HIS A 60 4.36 12.17 12.81
N ASP A 61 4.14 13.19 13.63
CA ASP A 61 5.21 14.07 14.12
C ASP A 61 5.36 13.83 15.63
N HIS A 62 6.06 12.75 15.99
CA HIS A 62 6.60 12.56 17.35
C HIS A 62 8.12 12.43 17.24
N GLY A 63 8.75 13.60 17.07
CA GLY A 63 10.15 13.78 17.44
C GLY A 63 10.34 13.53 18.94
N HIS A 64 11.33 12.70 19.23
CA HIS A 64 12.02 12.41 20.48
C HIS A 64 11.74 13.30 21.71
N ASP A 65 11.39 12.65 22.83
CA ASP A 65 11.91 13.06 24.13
C ASP A 65 12.22 11.84 25.02
N HIS A 66 13.22 12.02 25.86
CA HIS A 66 14.03 10.99 26.50
C HIS A 66 13.38 10.38 27.75
N HIS A 67 13.30 9.05 27.86
CA HIS A 67 13.29 8.39 29.18
C HIS A 67 14.06 7.06 29.12
N ALA A 68 15.33 7.13 29.49
CA ALA A 68 16.06 5.99 30.02
C ALA A 68 15.48 5.67 31.41
N HIS A 69 14.77 4.55 31.52
CA HIS A 69 14.55 3.90 32.80
C HIS A 69 15.31 2.57 32.75
N ASP A 70 16.53 2.65 33.28
CA ASP A 70 17.16 1.54 33.99
C ASP A 70 16.15 1.03 35.04
N HIS A 71 15.91 -0.29 35.08
CA HIS A 71 15.92 -1.10 36.30
C HIS A 71 15.14 -2.43 36.21
N HIS A 72 15.83 -3.48 36.65
CA HIS A 72 15.38 -4.75 37.24
C HIS A 72 15.13 -5.94 36.32
N GLY A 73 16.08 -6.88 36.38
CA GLY A 73 16.03 -8.16 35.70
C GLY A 73 15.15 -9.19 36.38
N HIS A 74 14.78 -10.19 35.59
CA HIS A 74 14.43 -11.52 36.06
C HIS A 74 15.01 -12.54 35.07
N ASP A 75 16.10 -13.16 35.52
CA ASP A 75 16.57 -14.46 35.06
C ASP A 75 15.49 -15.49 35.36
N HIS A 76 14.91 -16.14 34.34
CA HIS A 76 14.27 -17.44 34.48
C HIS A 76 14.39 -18.21 33.16
N HIS A 77 15.36 -19.13 33.17
CA HIS A 77 15.32 -20.45 32.54
C HIS A 77 13.92 -20.94 32.16
N ASP A 78 13.73 -21.44 30.93
CA ASP A 78 13.71 -22.88 30.67
C ASP A 78 13.33 -23.20 29.21
N HIS A 79 13.93 -24.29 28.73
CA HIS A 79 13.70 -24.95 27.45
C HIS A 79 12.23 -25.18 27.14
N HIS A 80 11.82 -24.99 25.88
CA HIS A 80 10.97 -25.95 25.18
C HIS A 80 11.22 -25.89 23.66
N ASP A 81 12.06 -26.82 23.20
CA ASP A 81 12.04 -27.30 21.81
C ASP A 81 10.69 -27.97 21.53
N HIS A 82 9.96 -27.46 20.55
CA HIS A 82 8.82 -28.17 19.97
C HIS A 82 9.06 -28.38 18.48
N ASP A 83 9.68 -29.53 18.17
CA ASP A 83 9.57 -30.17 16.87
C ASP A 83 8.12 -30.60 16.66
N HIS A 84 7.50 -30.05 15.61
CA HIS A 84 6.26 -30.59 15.06
C HIS A 84 6.41 -30.72 13.55
N SER A 85 7.08 -31.79 13.16
CA SER A 85 6.95 -32.42 11.86
C SER A 85 5.52 -32.96 11.69
N HIS A 86 4.71 -32.32 10.86
CA HIS A 86 3.44 -32.87 10.37
C HIS A 86 3.47 -32.98 8.84
N ASP A 87 4.02 -34.10 8.39
CA ASP A 87 3.69 -34.69 7.09
C ASP A 87 2.25 -35.24 7.15
N HIS A 88 1.35 -34.61 6.41
CA HIS A 88 0.05 -35.19 6.07
C HIS A 88 -0.17 -35.11 4.56
N HIS A 89 0.43 -36.09 3.88
CA HIS A 89 -0.04 -36.60 2.60
C HIS A 89 -1.45 -37.18 2.78
N HIS A 90 -2.45 -36.56 2.17
CA HIS A 90 -3.69 -37.25 1.77
C HIS A 90 -4.05 -36.85 0.35
N ASP A 91 -3.44 -37.59 -0.56
CA ASP A 91 -3.87 -37.76 -1.94
C ASP A 91 -5.07 -38.73 -1.92
N HIS A 92 -6.26 -38.22 -2.25
CA HIS A 92 -7.40 -39.06 -2.59
C HIS A 92 -8.13 -38.48 -3.79
N HIS A 93 -7.54 -38.75 -4.96
CA HIS A 93 -8.29 -38.93 -6.19
C HIS A 93 -9.22 -40.15 -6.07
N HIS A 94 -10.51 -39.98 -6.35
CA HIS A 94 -11.21 -40.93 -7.23
C HIS A 94 -12.40 -40.28 -7.94
N HIS A 95 -12.32 -40.36 -9.27
CA HIS A 95 -13.40 -40.19 -10.25
C HIS A 95 -14.25 -41.48 -10.32
N ASP A 96 -15.50 -41.30 -10.75
CA ASP A 96 -16.52 -42.26 -11.26
C ASP A 96 -16.65 -43.67 -10.63
#